data_AF-A0A537KGN8-F1
#
_entry.id   AF-A0A537KGN8-F1
#
_cell.length_a   1.000
_cell.length_b   1.000
_cell.length_c   1.000
_cell.angle_alpha   90.00
_cell.angle_beta   90.00
_cell.angle_gamma   90.00
#
_symmetry.space_group_name_H-M   'P 1'
#
loop_
_entity.id
_entity.type
_entity.pdbx_description
1 polymer ?
#
loop_
_entity_poly.entity_id
_entity_poly.type
_entity_poly.pdbx_seq_one_letter_code
_entity_poly.pdbx_strand_id
1 'polypeptide(L)'
;MEVHAHTHTPRKKWTHYLWEFLMLFLAVFCGFLAENFREHKVEQQRAKELAISFYDELKRDSVTMQTVQMNRLKRDSSFTYLKKYFRDRSITNCSKSFSINFNYAFIVFGSNIFEPKDAILDQLKNSGSLRYFKNTELQKLTGDLSVAIANIRTRNKFESDFLDLYLTPYLVKHNDIEFYDNISNRYKILLVYALSAYEKSSEVFPFHFNKPDDFDKTESVNLTGMYQLRCWGTSIKQYADYQKLNTRLLEELRIDYKLK
;
A
#
# COMPACT_ATOMS: atom_id res chain seq x y z
N MET A 1 -82.50 35.00 24.76
CA MET A 1 -81.72 33.75 24.76
C MET A 1 -81.24 33.56 23.34
N GLU A 2 -79.99 33.89 23.04
CA GLU A 2 -79.42 33.68 21.72
C GLU A 2 -79.19 32.19 21.52
N VAL A 3 -79.92 31.59 20.59
CA VAL A 3 -79.81 30.17 20.25
C VAL A 3 -78.77 30.07 19.14
N HIS A 4 -77.56 29.66 19.50
CA HIS A 4 -76.54 29.32 18.52
C HIS A 4 -77.01 28.15 17.66
N ALA A 5 -77.31 28.42 16.38
CA ALA A 5 -77.53 27.39 15.39
C ALA A 5 -76.18 26.71 15.10
N HIS A 6 -75.92 25.58 15.78
CA HIS A 6 -74.85 24.68 15.37
C HIS A 6 -75.22 24.13 13.98
N THR A 7 -74.55 24.64 12.96
CA THR A 7 -74.66 24.19 11.59
C THR A 7 -74.29 22.70 11.58
N HIS A 8 -75.27 21.82 11.38
CA HIS A 8 -75.02 20.40 11.25
C HIS A 8 -74.08 20.17 10.06
N THR A 9 -72.82 19.87 10.33
CA THR A 9 -71.89 19.38 9.31
C THR A 9 -72.50 18.09 8.72
N PRO A 10 -72.68 18.01 7.40
CA PRO A 10 -73.25 16.82 6.77
C PRO A 10 -72.38 15.61 7.10
N ARG A 11 -72.99 14.51 7.57
CA ARG A 11 -72.28 13.26 7.89
C ARG A 11 -71.52 12.80 6.64
N LYS A 12 -70.19 12.74 6.72
CA LYS A 12 -69.33 12.25 5.65
C LYS A 12 -69.73 10.83 5.29
N LYS A 13 -70.03 10.59 4.01
CA LYS A 13 -70.29 9.25 3.46
C LYS A 13 -69.02 8.41 3.59
N TRP A 14 -69.14 7.10 3.76
CA TRP A 14 -68.00 6.18 3.87
C TRP A 14 -66.98 6.33 2.73
N THR A 15 -67.45 6.66 1.53
CA THR A 15 -66.60 6.98 0.37
C THR A 15 -65.64 8.14 0.62
N HIS A 16 -66.03 9.15 1.41
CA HIS A 16 -65.17 10.27 1.77
C HIS A 16 -64.02 9.84 2.68
N TYR A 17 -64.27 8.95 3.64
CA TYR A 17 -63.23 8.38 4.49
C TYR A 17 -62.27 7.49 3.69
N LEU A 18 -62.77 6.75 2.70
CA LEU A 18 -61.93 5.95 1.80
C LEU A 18 -61.01 6.84 0.94
N TRP A 19 -61.53 7.95 0.40
CA TRP A 19 -60.72 8.90 -0.37
C TRP A 19 -59.71 9.66 0.50
N GLU A 20 -60.08 10.03 1.74
CA GLU A 20 -59.15 10.61 2.71
C GLU A 20 -58.04 9.62 3.09
N PHE A 21 -58.39 8.36 3.36
CA PHE A 21 -57.42 7.30 3.59
C PHE A 21 -56.49 7.12 2.39
N LEU A 22 -57.05 7.03 1.17
CA LEU A 22 -56.27 6.82 -0.05
C LEU A 22 -55.35 8.01 -0.35
N MET A 23 -55.79 9.24 -0.08
CA MET A 23 -54.95 10.44 -0.19
C MET A 23 -53.78 10.41 0.80
N LEU A 24 -54.06 10.16 2.09
CA LEU A 24 -53.01 10.09 3.13
C LEU A 24 -52.05 8.91 2.89
N PHE A 25 -52.60 7.76 2.54
CA PHE A 25 -51.83 6.56 2.20
C PHE A 25 -50.93 6.81 1.00
N LEU A 26 -51.46 7.33 -0.11
CA LEU A 26 -50.66 7.65 -1.30
C LEU A 26 -49.60 8.71 -0.99
N ALA A 27 -49.90 9.73 -0.18
CA ALA A 27 -48.91 10.74 0.18
C ALA A 27 -47.70 10.12 0.88
N VAL A 28 -47.94 9.27 1.89
CA VAL A 28 -46.86 8.58 2.63
C VAL A 28 -46.16 7.53 1.75
N PHE A 29 -46.94 6.73 1.01
CA PHE A 29 -46.42 5.67 0.14
C PHE A 29 -45.55 6.23 -0.99
N CYS A 30 -45.99 7.29 -1.67
CA CYS A 30 -45.21 7.97 -2.70
C CYS A 30 -43.96 8.63 -2.11
N GLY A 31 -44.05 9.21 -0.91
CA GLY A 31 -42.88 9.73 -0.19
C GLY A 31 -41.82 8.65 0.02
N PHE A 32 -42.23 7.48 0.54
CA PHE A 32 -41.36 6.32 0.73
C PHE A 32 -40.76 5.80 -0.58
N LEU A 33 -41.59 5.68 -1.64
CA LEU A 33 -41.10 5.26 -2.96
C LEU A 33 -40.09 6.23 -3.56
N ALA A 34 -40.36 7.53 -3.47
CA ALA A 34 -39.48 8.57 -3.98
C ALA A 34 -38.13 8.57 -3.24
N GLU A 35 -38.16 8.39 -1.92
CA GLU A 35 -36.95 8.29 -1.11
C GLU A 35 -36.12 7.04 -1.46
N ASN A 36 -36.76 5.87 -1.52
CA ASN A 36 -36.08 4.62 -1.89
C ASN A 36 -35.45 4.71 -3.29
N PHE A 37 -36.20 5.24 -4.27
CA PHE A 37 -35.66 5.42 -5.63
C PHE A 37 -34.49 6.42 -5.68
N ARG A 38 -34.61 7.55 -4.98
CA ARG A 38 -33.56 8.58 -4.90
C ARG A 38 -32.30 8.01 -4.25
N GLU A 39 -32.44 7.33 -3.11
CA GLU A 39 -31.33 6.72 -2.38
C GLU A 39 -30.62 5.68 -3.24
N HIS A 40 -31.38 4.77 -3.87
CA HIS A 40 -30.80 3.75 -4.73
C HIS A 40 -29.99 4.36 -5.89
N LYS A 41 -30.50 5.44 -6.51
CA LYS A 41 -29.79 6.13 -7.60
C LYS A 41 -28.50 6.81 -7.11
N VAL A 42 -28.56 7.50 -5.97
CA VAL A 42 -27.40 8.19 -5.38
C VAL A 42 -26.32 7.19 -4.99
N GLU A 43 -26.69 6.08 -4.36
CA GLU A 43 -25.75 5.06 -3.93
C GLU A 43 -25.08 4.33 -5.11
N GLN A 44 -25.82 4.08 -6.20
CA GLN A 44 -25.22 3.56 -7.43
C GLN A 44 -24.19 4.53 -8.03
N GLN A 45 -24.48 5.83 -8.02
CA GLN A 45 -23.53 6.83 -8.52
C GLN A 45 -22.28 6.89 -7.66
N ARG A 46 -22.43 6.92 -6.33
CA ARG A 46 -21.30 6.89 -5.38
C ARG A 46 -20.45 5.63 -5.54
N ALA A 47 -21.08 4.47 -5.67
CA ALA A 47 -20.36 3.21 -5.89
C ALA A 47 -19.54 3.25 -7.20
N LYS A 48 -20.06 3.87 -8.26
CA LYS A 48 -19.32 4.08 -9.51
C LYS A 48 -18.12 5.02 -9.33
N GLU A 49 -18.29 6.12 -8.61
CA GLU A 49 -17.19 7.06 -8.32
C GLU A 49 -16.09 6.40 -7.47
N LEU A 50 -16.48 5.57 -6.49
CA LEU A 50 -15.55 4.76 -5.70
C LEU A 50 -14.85 3.70 -6.56
N ALA A 51 -15.55 3.02 -7.48
CA ALA A 51 -14.93 2.04 -8.38
C ALA A 51 -13.85 2.67 -9.26
N ILE A 52 -14.10 3.88 -9.80
CA ILE A 52 -13.11 4.64 -10.58
C ILE A 52 -11.91 5.01 -9.70
N SER A 53 -12.17 5.50 -8.49
CA SER A 53 -11.10 5.87 -7.55
C SER A 53 -10.27 4.66 -7.13
N PHE A 54 -10.91 3.50 -6.96
CA PHE A 54 -10.26 2.25 -6.62
C PHE A 54 -9.35 1.77 -7.76
N TYR A 55 -9.85 1.83 -8.99
CA TYR A 55 -9.05 1.53 -10.18
C TYR A 55 -7.78 2.40 -10.27
N ASP A 56 -7.90 3.70 -10.00
CA ASP A 56 -6.75 4.61 -10.00
C ASP A 56 -5.76 4.35 -8.85
N GLU A 57 -6.26 3.97 -7.66
CA GLU A 57 -5.44 3.54 -6.53
C GLU A 57 -4.60 2.30 -6.88
N LEU A 58 -5.25 1.26 -7.42
CA LEU A 58 -4.62 0.01 -7.88
C LEU A 58 -3.59 0.25 -9.00
N LYS A 59 -3.82 1.20 -9.91
CA LYS A 59 -2.84 1.60 -10.94
C LYS A 59 -1.60 2.24 -10.34
N ARG A 60 -1.77 3.13 -9.37
CA ARG A 60 -0.63 3.78 -8.68
C ARG A 60 0.18 2.76 -7.89
N ASP A 61 -0.49 1.77 -7.31
CA ASP A 61 0.16 0.67 -6.61
C ASP A 61 1.00 -0.20 -7.54
N SER A 62 0.53 -0.50 -8.75
CA SER A 62 1.35 -1.18 -9.78
C SER A 62 2.66 -0.46 -10.06
N VAL A 63 2.63 0.87 -10.25
CA VAL A 63 3.82 1.68 -10.52
C VAL A 63 4.77 1.70 -9.32
N THR A 64 4.21 1.84 -8.12
CA THR A 64 4.99 1.85 -6.87
C THR A 64 5.65 0.49 -6.64
N MET A 65 4.91 -0.60 -6.84
CA MET A 65 5.42 -1.96 -6.72
C MET A 65 6.57 -2.23 -7.68
N GLN A 66 6.46 -1.80 -8.95
CA GLN A 66 7.54 -1.96 -9.93
C GLN A 66 8.83 -1.28 -9.46
N THR A 67 8.71 -0.05 -8.95
CA THR A 67 9.86 0.71 -8.41
C THR A 67 10.48 -0.02 -7.20
N VAL A 68 9.65 -0.50 -6.28
CA VAL A 68 10.12 -1.27 -5.11
C VAL A 68 10.83 -2.55 -5.52
N GLN A 69 10.29 -3.29 -6.50
CA GLN A 69 10.90 -4.52 -6.99
C GLN A 69 12.27 -4.28 -7.64
N MET A 70 12.39 -3.23 -8.46
CA MET A 70 13.68 -2.82 -9.04
C MET A 70 14.72 -2.51 -7.95
N ASN A 71 14.34 -1.75 -6.93
CA ASN A 71 15.24 -1.43 -5.82
C ASN A 71 15.65 -2.69 -5.04
N ARG A 72 14.69 -3.60 -4.79
CA ARG A 72 14.98 -4.89 -4.14
C ARG A 72 15.92 -5.77 -4.95
N LEU A 73 15.82 -5.79 -6.28
CA LEU A 73 16.76 -6.54 -7.14
C LEU A 73 18.18 -5.97 -7.05
N LYS A 74 18.33 -4.64 -7.06
CA LYS A 74 19.64 -3.99 -6.85
C LYS A 74 20.22 -4.36 -5.49
N ARG A 75 19.39 -4.28 -4.45
CA ARG A 75 19.77 -4.64 -3.08
C ARG A 75 20.16 -6.12 -2.93
N ASP A 76 19.42 -7.03 -3.56
CA ASP A 76 19.72 -8.47 -3.59
C ASP A 76 21.08 -8.75 -4.25
N SER A 77 21.36 -8.07 -5.36
CA SER A 77 22.65 -8.13 -6.05
C SER A 77 23.79 -7.68 -5.12
N SER A 78 23.57 -6.60 -4.37
CA SER A 78 24.53 -6.08 -3.40
C SER A 78 24.74 -7.02 -2.21
N PHE A 79 23.69 -7.66 -1.68
CA PHE A 79 23.86 -8.71 -0.66
C PHE A 79 24.65 -9.90 -1.18
N THR A 80 24.40 -10.32 -2.42
CA THR A 80 25.17 -11.40 -3.07
C THR A 80 26.65 -11.04 -3.18
N TYR A 81 26.96 -9.81 -3.59
CA TYR A 81 28.33 -9.28 -3.61
C TYR A 81 28.97 -9.30 -2.21
N LEU A 82 28.28 -8.76 -1.20
CA LEU A 82 28.82 -8.64 0.16
C LEU A 82 29.08 -9.99 0.81
N LYS A 83 28.18 -10.96 0.66
CA LYS A 83 28.41 -12.34 1.16
C LYS A 83 29.69 -12.93 0.61
N LYS A 84 29.96 -12.74 -0.69
CA LYS A 84 31.20 -13.21 -1.32
C LYS A 84 32.40 -12.41 -0.78
N TYR A 85 32.28 -11.10 -0.69
CA TYR A 85 33.35 -10.22 -0.20
C TYR A 85 33.76 -10.57 1.23
N PHE A 86 32.80 -10.72 2.15
CA PHE A 86 33.07 -11.03 3.57
C PHE A 86 33.74 -12.38 3.78
N ARG A 87 33.48 -13.37 2.91
CA ARG A 87 34.19 -14.65 2.94
C ARG A 87 35.65 -14.47 2.53
N ASP A 88 35.86 -13.86 1.37
CA ASP A 88 37.10 -14.03 0.62
C ASP A 88 38.10 -12.88 0.78
N ARG A 89 37.66 -11.70 1.25
CA ARG A 89 38.45 -10.45 1.23
C ARG A 89 38.70 -9.89 2.62
N SER A 90 39.68 -8.99 2.71
CA SER A 90 39.94 -8.18 3.90
C SER A 90 38.98 -6.98 3.94
N ILE A 91 38.55 -6.58 5.13
CA ILE A 91 37.76 -5.38 5.38
C ILE A 91 38.61 -4.12 5.60
N THR A 92 39.95 -4.24 5.61
CA THR A 92 40.85 -3.11 5.85
C THR A 92 41.09 -2.24 4.62
N ASN A 93 40.87 -2.79 3.42
CA ASN A 93 41.08 -2.10 2.14
C ASN A 93 39.83 -2.26 1.26
N CYS A 94 38.79 -1.49 1.59
CA CYS A 94 37.52 -1.51 0.88
C CYS A 94 37.60 -0.73 -0.44
N SER A 95 37.26 -1.38 -1.56
CA SER A 95 37.21 -0.73 -2.87
C SER A 95 35.97 0.16 -3.02
N LYS A 96 35.96 1.05 -4.03
CA LYS A 96 34.74 1.79 -4.41
C LYS A 96 33.55 0.86 -4.67
N SER A 97 33.77 -0.28 -5.35
CA SER A 97 32.72 -1.27 -5.57
C SER A 97 32.20 -1.85 -4.26
N PHE A 98 33.06 -2.05 -3.27
CA PHE A 98 32.64 -2.48 -1.95
C PHE A 98 31.75 -1.42 -1.30
N SER A 99 32.20 -0.16 -1.21
CA SER A 99 31.43 0.89 -0.53
C SER A 99 30.07 1.11 -1.18
N ILE A 100 29.99 1.07 -2.52
CA ILE A 100 28.71 1.12 -3.25
C ILE A 100 27.77 -0.03 -2.85
N ASN A 101 28.25 -1.27 -2.89
CA ASN A 101 27.41 -2.44 -2.57
C ASN A 101 27.05 -2.49 -1.09
N PHE A 102 27.96 -2.11 -0.19
CA PHE A 102 27.67 -1.99 1.24
C PHE A 102 26.50 -1.04 1.47
N ASN A 103 26.55 0.14 0.86
CA ASN A 103 25.51 1.15 1.02
C ASN A 103 24.19 0.72 0.37
N TYR A 104 24.18 0.17 -0.84
CA TYR A 104 22.92 -0.30 -1.44
C TYR A 104 22.28 -1.47 -0.68
N ALA A 105 23.08 -2.37 -0.10
CA ALA A 105 22.58 -3.47 0.71
C ALA A 105 21.94 -2.98 2.02
N PHE A 106 22.55 -1.98 2.66
CA PHE A 106 22.19 -1.54 4.01
C PHE A 106 21.52 -0.18 4.08
N ILE A 107 21.19 0.45 2.94
CA ILE A 107 20.33 1.64 2.91
C ILE A 107 19.00 1.31 3.58
N VAL A 108 18.77 1.99 4.71
CA VAL A 108 17.53 1.92 5.47
C VAL A 108 16.55 3.01 5.03
N PHE A 109 17.07 4.15 4.53
CA PHE A 109 16.28 5.29 4.07
C PHE A 109 15.94 5.16 2.57
N GLY A 110 14.81 4.55 2.21
CA GLY A 110 14.37 4.49 0.81
C GLY A 110 13.19 3.58 0.48
N SER A 111 12.77 3.62 -0.78
CA SER A 111 11.62 2.94 -1.41
C SER A 111 11.77 1.42 -1.55
N ASN A 112 12.28 0.74 -0.52
CA ASN A 112 12.52 -0.71 -0.53
C ASN A 112 11.34 -1.51 0.03
N ILE A 113 10.41 -0.88 0.73
CA ILE A 113 9.21 -1.52 1.29
C ILE A 113 8.01 -1.03 0.48
N PHE A 114 7.19 -1.97 0.01
CA PHE A 114 5.92 -1.63 -0.64
C PHE A 114 4.85 -1.55 0.44
N GLU A 115 4.20 -0.40 0.53
CA GLU A 115 3.01 -0.20 1.35
C GLU A 115 1.81 -0.06 0.40
N PRO A 116 0.91 -1.06 0.36
CA PRO A 116 -0.29 -0.98 -0.46
C PRO A 116 -1.19 0.17 0.00
N LYS A 117 -1.83 0.85 -0.94
CA LYS A 117 -2.89 1.80 -0.62
C LYS A 117 -4.20 1.05 -0.42
N ASP A 118 -4.96 1.48 0.57
CA ASP A 118 -6.25 0.88 0.93
C ASP A 118 -7.32 1.91 1.32
N ALA A 119 -7.09 3.20 1.05
CA ALA A 119 -8.05 4.23 1.43
C ALA A 119 -9.40 4.03 0.73
N ILE A 120 -9.38 3.70 -0.56
CA ILE A 120 -10.63 3.44 -1.30
C ILE A 120 -11.21 2.08 -0.94
N LEU A 121 -10.35 1.07 -0.72
CA LEU A 121 -10.79 -0.23 -0.22
C LEU A 121 -11.54 -0.11 1.11
N ASP A 122 -11.03 0.67 2.05
CA ASP A 122 -11.68 0.90 3.34
C ASP A 122 -12.96 1.70 3.21
N GLN A 123 -13.00 2.71 2.33
CA GLN A 123 -14.25 3.41 2.02
C GLN A 123 -15.30 2.44 1.48
N LEU A 124 -14.95 1.60 0.50
CA LEU A 124 -15.83 0.59 -0.09
C LEU A 124 -16.40 -0.39 0.95
N LYS A 125 -15.57 -0.82 1.90
CA LYS A 125 -15.97 -1.72 2.98
C LYS A 125 -16.87 -1.02 4.00
N ASN A 126 -16.47 0.16 4.47
CA ASN A 126 -17.14 0.87 5.56
C ASN A 126 -18.46 1.52 5.14
N SER A 127 -18.60 1.94 3.87
CA SER A 127 -19.85 2.49 3.34
C SER A 127 -20.86 1.41 2.92
N GLY A 128 -20.46 0.14 2.89
CA GLY A 128 -21.25 -0.94 2.29
C GLY A 128 -21.38 -0.81 0.76
N SER A 129 -20.60 0.05 0.11
CA SER A 129 -20.72 0.30 -1.34
C SER A 129 -20.41 -0.93 -2.19
N LEU A 130 -19.67 -1.91 -1.66
CA LEU A 130 -19.39 -3.18 -2.34
C LEU A 130 -20.67 -3.92 -2.78
N ARG A 131 -21.80 -3.76 -2.07
CA ARG A 131 -23.08 -4.38 -2.47
C ARG A 131 -23.60 -3.89 -3.83
N TYR A 132 -23.14 -2.73 -4.29
CA TYR A 132 -23.54 -2.14 -5.57
C TYR A 132 -22.61 -2.55 -6.73
N PHE A 133 -21.51 -3.27 -6.43
CA PHE A 133 -20.67 -3.90 -7.44
C PHE A 133 -21.37 -5.17 -7.86
N LYS A 134 -22.09 -5.13 -8.99
CA LYS A 134 -22.98 -6.23 -9.42
C LYS A 134 -22.23 -7.54 -9.72
N ASN A 135 -20.93 -7.46 -9.97
CA ASN A 135 -20.07 -8.59 -10.25
C ASN A 135 -19.56 -9.24 -8.95
N THR A 136 -19.96 -10.49 -8.72
CA THR A 136 -19.56 -11.27 -7.55
C THR A 136 -18.06 -11.58 -7.52
N GLU A 137 -17.41 -11.72 -8.66
CA GLU A 137 -15.96 -11.92 -8.73
C GLU A 137 -15.23 -10.66 -8.25
N LEU A 138 -15.70 -9.48 -8.62
CA LEU A 138 -15.12 -8.22 -8.17
C LEU A 138 -15.23 -8.06 -6.64
N GLN A 139 -16.38 -8.41 -6.06
CA GLN A 139 -16.55 -8.43 -4.60
C GLN A 139 -15.56 -9.39 -3.92
N LYS A 140 -15.42 -10.61 -4.46
CA LYS A 140 -14.49 -11.61 -3.94
C LYS A 140 -13.04 -11.14 -4.03
N LEU A 141 -12.61 -10.67 -5.21
CA LEU A 141 -11.26 -10.15 -5.43
C LEU A 141 -10.94 -8.98 -4.50
N THR A 142 -11.92 -8.13 -4.21
CA THR A 142 -11.75 -7.01 -3.27
C THR A 142 -11.54 -7.51 -1.83
N GLY A 143 -12.25 -8.56 -1.43
CA GLY A 143 -12.01 -9.25 -0.17
C GLY A 143 -10.62 -9.89 -0.09
N ASP A 144 -10.23 -10.62 -1.14
CA ASP A 144 -8.91 -11.26 -1.26
C ASP A 144 -7.78 -10.22 -1.22
N LEU A 145 -7.96 -9.06 -1.83
CA LEU A 145 -7.01 -7.94 -1.77
C LEU A 145 -6.80 -7.47 -0.32
N SER A 146 -7.88 -7.33 0.47
CA SER A 146 -7.77 -6.93 1.88
C SER A 146 -6.90 -7.91 2.67
N VAL A 147 -6.98 -9.21 2.39
CA VAL A 147 -6.13 -10.24 3.01
C VAL A 147 -4.68 -10.12 2.54
N ALA A 148 -4.46 -9.90 1.24
CA ALA A 148 -3.13 -9.72 0.68
C ALA A 148 -2.41 -8.49 1.27
N ILE A 149 -3.12 -7.38 1.46
CA ILE A 149 -2.59 -6.17 2.10
C ILE A 149 -2.17 -6.45 3.55
N ALA A 150 -3.02 -7.12 4.33
CA ALA A 150 -2.68 -7.51 5.71
C ALA A 150 -1.43 -8.41 5.78
N ASN A 151 -1.31 -9.35 4.84
CA ASN A 151 -0.14 -10.22 4.73
C ASN A 151 1.13 -9.44 4.39
N ILE A 152 1.06 -8.47 3.46
CA ILE A 152 2.19 -7.58 3.13
C ILE A 152 2.62 -6.79 4.36
N ARG A 153 1.68 -6.14 5.06
CA ARG A 153 1.99 -5.36 6.27
C ARG A 153 2.66 -6.20 7.36
N THR A 154 2.18 -7.43 7.54
CA THR A 154 2.80 -8.38 8.47
C THR A 154 4.24 -8.72 8.06
N ARG A 155 4.49 -8.92 6.77
CA ARG A 155 5.85 -9.13 6.25
C ARG A 155 6.74 -7.90 6.38
N ASN A 156 6.21 -6.71 6.14
CA ASN A 156 6.90 -5.44 6.33
C ASN A 156 7.33 -5.28 7.79
N LYS A 157 6.43 -5.60 8.73
CA LYS A 157 6.76 -5.61 10.17
C LYS A 157 7.90 -6.60 10.48
N PHE A 158 7.83 -7.84 9.99
CA PHE A 158 8.91 -8.81 10.22
C PHE A 158 10.24 -8.41 9.58
N GLU A 159 10.23 -7.62 8.52
CA GLU A 159 11.44 -7.05 7.93
C GLU A 159 11.98 -5.90 8.79
N SER A 160 11.11 -4.99 9.25
CA SER A 160 11.45 -3.89 10.17
C SER A 160 12.02 -4.42 11.48
N ASP A 161 11.35 -5.39 12.12
CA ASP A 161 11.81 -5.97 13.38
C ASP A 161 13.22 -6.59 13.22
N PHE A 162 13.51 -7.19 12.06
CA PHE A 162 14.86 -7.71 11.79
C PHE A 162 15.89 -6.59 11.62
N LEU A 163 15.52 -5.50 10.94
CA LEU A 163 16.38 -4.32 10.82
C LEU A 163 16.72 -3.76 12.20
N ASP A 164 15.74 -3.63 13.08
CA ASP A 164 15.92 -3.02 14.40
C ASP A 164 16.71 -3.93 15.34
N LEU A 165 16.41 -5.23 15.37
CA LEU A 165 17.00 -6.17 16.33
C LEU A 165 18.39 -6.66 15.94
N TYR A 166 18.70 -6.72 14.65
CA TYR A 166 19.94 -7.34 14.17
C TYR A 166 20.78 -6.40 13.30
N LEU A 167 20.17 -5.78 12.30
CA LEU A 167 20.96 -5.00 11.34
C LEU A 167 21.44 -3.67 11.92
N THR A 168 20.58 -2.95 12.64
CA THR A 168 20.92 -1.64 13.21
C THR A 168 22.06 -1.74 14.22
N PRO A 169 22.05 -2.67 15.20
CA PRO A 169 23.19 -2.87 16.09
C PRO A 169 24.49 -3.20 15.33
N TYR A 170 24.39 -4.05 14.31
CA TYR A 170 25.53 -4.38 13.45
C TYR A 170 26.09 -3.15 12.72
N LEU A 171 25.22 -2.32 12.14
CA LEU A 171 25.62 -1.09 11.45
C LEU A 171 26.19 -0.05 12.43
N VAL A 172 25.62 0.11 13.63
CA VAL A 172 26.19 1.00 14.65
C VAL A 172 27.62 0.58 15.01
N LYS A 173 27.90 -0.72 15.03
CA LYS A 173 29.24 -1.26 15.36
C LYS A 173 30.23 -1.11 14.20
N HIS A 174 29.79 -1.34 12.97
CA HIS A 174 30.69 -1.59 11.83
C HIS A 174 30.62 -0.57 10.68
N ASN A 175 29.57 0.26 10.61
CA ASN A 175 29.36 1.19 9.50
C ASN A 175 30.32 2.39 9.56
N ASP A 176 30.57 3.01 8.39
CA ASP A 176 31.41 4.20 8.25
C ASP A 176 30.55 5.46 8.10
N ILE A 177 30.41 6.26 9.15
CA ILE A 177 29.64 7.52 9.09
C ILE A 177 30.33 8.58 8.23
N GLU A 178 31.66 8.62 8.22
CA GLU A 178 32.44 9.61 7.47
C GLU A 178 32.23 9.43 5.95
N PHE A 179 32.05 8.20 5.49
CA PHE A 179 31.65 7.94 4.11
C PHE A 179 30.32 8.63 3.75
N TYR A 180 29.30 8.58 4.62
CA TYR A 180 28.03 9.26 4.38
C TYR A 180 28.16 10.78 4.44
N ASP A 181 29.00 11.30 5.33
CA ASP A 181 29.27 12.75 5.41
C ASP A 181 29.93 13.24 4.11
N ASN A 182 30.90 12.49 3.58
CA ASN A 182 31.56 12.81 2.31
C ASN A 182 30.56 12.80 1.14
N ILE A 183 29.73 11.75 1.02
CA ILE A 183 28.69 11.66 -0.02
C ILE A 183 27.68 12.80 0.13
N SER A 184 27.18 13.05 1.35
CA SER A 184 26.15 14.05 1.62
C SER A 184 26.66 15.46 1.35
N ASN A 185 27.86 15.79 1.81
CA ASN A 185 28.49 17.09 1.58
C ASN A 185 28.81 17.33 0.11
N ARG A 186 29.21 16.29 -0.62
CA ARG A 186 29.57 16.37 -2.03
C ARG A 186 28.36 16.61 -2.94
N TYR A 187 27.29 15.83 -2.74
CA TYR A 187 26.15 15.80 -3.66
C TYR A 187 24.95 16.62 -3.19
N LYS A 188 24.78 16.85 -1.88
CA LYS A 188 23.71 17.67 -1.28
C LYS A 188 22.29 17.30 -1.74
N ILE A 189 22.06 16.01 -1.96
CA ILE A 189 20.77 15.41 -2.34
C ILE A 189 20.52 14.17 -1.49
N LEU A 190 19.30 13.62 -1.55
CA LEU A 190 18.95 12.39 -0.84
C LEU A 190 19.95 11.27 -1.14
N LEU A 191 20.36 10.54 -0.09
CA LEU A 191 21.45 9.55 -0.13
C LEU A 191 21.35 8.55 -1.29
N VAL A 192 20.15 8.04 -1.61
CA VAL A 192 19.95 7.11 -2.72
C VAL A 192 20.34 7.71 -4.08
N TYR A 193 20.04 8.98 -4.31
CA TYR A 193 20.43 9.69 -5.53
C TYR A 193 21.91 10.08 -5.50
N ALA A 194 22.43 10.46 -4.33
CA ALA A 194 23.84 10.77 -4.14
C ALA A 194 24.72 9.54 -4.43
N LEU A 195 24.34 8.35 -3.97
CA LEU A 195 25.04 7.11 -4.27
C LEU A 195 24.96 6.73 -5.75
N SER A 196 23.82 6.97 -6.41
CA SER A 196 23.72 6.74 -7.86
C SER A 196 24.63 7.68 -8.66
N ALA A 197 24.77 8.93 -8.22
CA ALA A 197 25.71 9.88 -8.82
C ALA A 197 27.17 9.48 -8.53
N TYR A 198 27.48 9.11 -7.29
CA TYR A 198 28.79 8.61 -6.88
C TYR A 198 29.23 7.37 -7.66
N GLU A 199 28.33 6.41 -7.83
CA GLU A 199 28.54 5.19 -8.62
C GLU A 199 28.97 5.49 -10.07
N LYS A 200 28.41 6.55 -10.68
CA LYS A 200 28.72 6.98 -12.06
C LYS A 200 29.95 7.89 -12.17
N SER A 201 30.44 8.43 -11.05
CA SER A 201 31.59 9.34 -11.04
C SER A 201 32.92 8.59 -11.10
N SER A 202 34.01 9.31 -11.35
CA SER A 202 35.38 8.84 -11.13
C SER A 202 35.88 9.07 -9.70
N GLU A 203 35.09 9.72 -8.84
CA GLU A 203 35.47 10.04 -7.46
C GLU A 203 35.58 8.76 -6.63
N VAL A 204 36.50 8.75 -5.66
CA VAL A 204 36.66 7.65 -4.72
C VAL A 204 36.69 8.23 -3.31
N PHE A 205 35.66 7.92 -2.54
CA PHE A 205 35.67 8.18 -1.09
C PHE A 205 36.14 6.92 -0.38
N PRO A 206 37.08 7.05 0.57
CA PRO A 206 37.51 5.91 1.36
C PRO A 206 36.35 5.40 2.20
N PHE A 207 36.36 4.10 2.48
CA PHE A 207 35.39 3.44 3.36
C PHE A 207 36.15 2.60 4.37
N HIS A 208 35.89 2.83 5.65
CA HIS A 208 36.57 2.16 6.75
C HIS A 208 35.57 1.54 7.72
N PHE A 209 35.76 0.26 8.02
CA PHE A 209 34.98 -0.38 9.06
C PHE A 209 35.30 0.20 10.43
N ASN A 210 34.26 0.56 11.18
CA ASN A 210 34.41 0.83 12.60
C ASN A 210 34.68 -0.48 13.35
N LYS A 211 35.60 -0.41 14.31
CA LYS A 211 36.05 -1.55 15.14
C LYS A 211 36.36 -2.81 14.31
N PRO A 212 37.34 -2.76 13.40
CA PRO A 212 37.64 -3.87 12.49
C PRO A 212 38.07 -5.15 13.22
N ASP A 213 38.66 -5.02 14.43
CA ASP A 213 39.05 -6.16 15.26
C ASP A 213 37.84 -6.95 15.79
N ASP A 214 36.68 -6.31 15.90
CA ASP A 214 35.44 -6.95 16.35
C ASP A 214 34.63 -7.56 15.18
N PHE A 215 35.16 -7.55 13.95
CA PHE A 215 34.47 -8.01 12.76
C PHE A 215 34.48 -9.53 12.64
N ASP A 216 33.31 -10.15 12.74
CA ASP A 216 33.13 -11.57 12.50
C ASP A 216 32.61 -11.83 11.07
N LYS A 217 33.41 -12.57 10.29
CA LYS A 217 33.08 -12.95 8.91
C LYS A 217 31.82 -13.82 8.82
N THR A 218 31.69 -14.79 9.71
CA THR A 218 30.58 -15.75 9.73
C THR A 218 29.28 -15.04 10.09
N GLU A 219 29.32 -14.20 11.12
CA GLU A 219 28.19 -13.35 11.53
C GLU A 219 27.75 -12.46 10.36
N SER A 220 28.69 -11.75 9.72
CA SER A 220 28.39 -10.82 8.62
C SER A 220 27.76 -11.51 7.41
N VAL A 221 28.26 -12.71 7.05
CA VAL A 221 27.70 -13.53 5.96
C VAL A 221 26.30 -14.05 6.33
N ASN A 222 26.11 -14.50 7.57
CA ASN A 222 24.82 -15.01 8.02
C ASN A 222 23.78 -13.89 8.11
N LEU A 223 24.15 -12.72 8.65
CA LEU A 223 23.27 -11.56 8.76
C LEU A 223 22.78 -11.09 7.38
N THR A 224 23.71 -10.91 6.44
CA THR A 224 23.38 -10.54 5.05
C THR A 224 22.53 -11.60 4.35
N GLY A 225 22.88 -12.88 4.52
CA GLY A 225 22.11 -14.00 3.95
C GLY A 225 20.70 -14.13 4.50
N MET A 226 20.53 -13.97 5.82
CA MET A 226 19.23 -14.04 6.48
C MET A 226 18.32 -12.91 6.06
N TYR A 227 18.86 -11.70 5.93
CA TYR A 227 18.07 -10.57 5.44
C TYR A 227 17.67 -10.74 3.96
N GLN A 228 18.60 -11.20 3.12
CA GLN A 228 18.33 -11.47 1.71
C GLN A 228 17.23 -12.54 1.53
N LEU A 229 17.33 -13.65 2.27
CA LEU A 229 16.33 -14.72 2.24
C LEU A 229 14.93 -14.21 2.63
N ARG A 230 14.86 -13.36 3.65
CA ARG A 230 13.62 -12.73 4.11
C ARG A 230 12.99 -11.84 3.02
N CYS A 231 13.83 -11.02 2.36
CA CYS A 231 13.39 -10.16 1.25
C CYS A 231 12.90 -10.98 0.07
N TRP A 232 13.64 -12.02 -0.31
CA TRP A 232 13.30 -12.92 -1.41
C TRP A 232 11.94 -13.59 -1.17
N GLY A 233 11.72 -14.15 0.02
CA GLY A 233 10.44 -14.77 0.39
C GLY A 233 9.25 -13.81 0.25
N THR A 234 9.40 -12.56 0.70
CA THR A 234 8.36 -11.53 0.56
C THR A 234 8.08 -11.20 -0.92
N SER A 235 9.12 -11.08 -1.74
CA SER A 235 9.00 -10.76 -3.17
C SER A 235 8.30 -11.86 -3.96
N ILE A 236 8.67 -13.14 -3.76
CA ILE A 236 8.13 -14.25 -4.56
C ILE A 236 6.73 -14.68 -4.13
N LYS A 237 6.32 -14.37 -2.90
CA LYS A 237 5.02 -14.77 -2.36
C LYS A 237 4.08 -13.59 -2.22
N GLN A 238 4.28 -12.74 -1.20
CA GLN A 238 3.30 -11.71 -0.87
C GLN A 238 3.16 -10.64 -1.96
N TYR A 239 4.28 -10.17 -2.53
CA TYR A 239 4.20 -9.21 -3.63
C TYR A 239 3.63 -9.84 -4.91
N ALA A 240 4.02 -11.08 -5.24
CA ALA A 240 3.48 -11.79 -6.39
C ALA A 240 1.96 -12.04 -6.27
N ASP A 241 1.49 -12.45 -5.09
CA ASP A 241 0.05 -12.62 -4.82
C ASP A 241 -0.71 -11.30 -5.00
N TYR A 242 -0.19 -10.21 -4.41
CA TYR A 242 -0.78 -8.89 -4.54
C TYR A 242 -0.82 -8.43 -6.00
N GLN A 243 0.27 -8.56 -6.75
CA GLN A 243 0.32 -8.18 -8.16
C GLN A 243 -0.70 -8.95 -9.00
N LYS A 244 -0.85 -10.26 -8.76
CA LYS A 244 -1.85 -11.07 -9.45
C LYS A 244 -3.27 -10.61 -9.15
N LEU A 245 -3.59 -10.34 -7.87
CA LEU A 245 -4.90 -9.83 -7.46
C LEU A 245 -5.18 -8.44 -8.02
N ASN A 246 -4.21 -7.53 -7.89
CA ASN A 246 -4.26 -6.18 -8.40
C ASN A 246 -4.52 -6.16 -9.92
N THR A 247 -3.81 -7.01 -10.67
CA THR A 247 -4.00 -7.13 -12.13
C THR A 247 -5.41 -7.57 -12.49
N ARG A 248 -5.92 -8.61 -11.82
CA ARG A 248 -7.30 -9.08 -12.05
C ARG A 248 -8.35 -8.03 -11.67
N LEU A 249 -8.18 -7.34 -10.55
CA LEU A 249 -9.08 -6.26 -10.15
C LEU A 249 -9.10 -5.13 -11.17
N LEU A 250 -7.93 -4.73 -11.69
CA LEU A 250 -7.85 -3.72 -12.73
C LEU A 250 -8.58 -4.15 -14.00
N GLU A 251 -8.48 -5.42 -14.40
CA GLU A 251 -9.19 -5.98 -15.55
C GLU A 251 -10.72 -5.96 -15.34
N GLU A 252 -11.19 -6.49 -14.22
CA GLU A 252 -12.63 -6.55 -13.90
C GLU A 252 -13.23 -5.15 -13.77
N LEU A 253 -12.56 -4.23 -13.05
CA LEU A 253 -13.00 -2.84 -12.92
C LEU A 253 -13.06 -2.13 -14.28
N ARG A 254 -12.09 -2.40 -15.16
CA ARG A 254 -12.07 -1.84 -16.51
C ARG A 254 -13.26 -2.34 -17.33
N ILE A 255 -13.57 -3.62 -17.26
CA ILE A 255 -14.70 -4.24 -17.98
C ILE A 255 -16.03 -3.70 -17.45
N ASP A 256 -16.26 -3.80 -16.15
CA ASP A 256 -17.55 -3.48 -15.53
C ASP A 256 -17.89 -1.98 -15.61
N TYR A 257 -16.88 -1.12 -15.49
CA TYR A 257 -17.07 0.34 -15.46
C TYR A 257 -16.63 1.05 -16.74
N LYS A 258 -16.20 0.29 -17.77
CA LYS A 258 -15.77 0.80 -19.08
C LYS A 258 -14.66 1.86 -18.96
N LEU A 259 -13.69 1.59 -18.11
CA LEU A 259 -12.57 2.50 -17.82
C LEU A 259 -11.52 2.42 -18.95
N LYS A 260 -10.65 3.43 -19.04
CA LYS A 260 -9.53 3.47 -20.00
C LYS A 260 -8.23 3.01 -19.33
#